data_AF-A0A0V0GG00-F1
#
_entry.id   AF-A0A0V0GG00-F1
#
_cell.length_a   1.000
_cell.length_b   1.000
_cell.length_c   1.000
_cell.angle_alpha   90.00
_cell.angle_beta   90.00
_cell.angle_gamma   90.00
#
_symmetry.space_group_name_H-M   'P 1'
#
loop_
_entity.id
_entity.type
_entity.pdbx_description
1 polymer ?
#
loop_
_entity_poly.entity_id
_entity_poly.type
_entity_poly.pdbx_seq_one_letter_code
_entity_poly.pdbx_strand_id
1 'polypeptide(L)'
;MIDVKTPLTLVLILALSFEAAKGIPNTNLTQVLCNGAQYFKDDPFAISLAYVLAELVSTTPSRHGYDYHNISPYPNAFAYGHAACNNNTTT
;
A
#
# COMPACT_ATOMS: atom_id res chain seq x y z
N MET A 1 -33.25 6.76 -38.94
CA MET A 1 -32.37 7.90 -38.63
C MET A 1 -32.00 7.76 -37.17
N ILE A 2 -30.75 7.41 -36.87
CA ILE A 2 -30.28 7.24 -35.49
C ILE A 2 -30.11 8.65 -34.92
N ASP A 3 -30.85 8.96 -33.85
CA ASP A 3 -30.75 10.25 -33.18
C ASP A 3 -29.36 10.39 -32.55
N VAL A 4 -28.60 11.43 -32.92
CA VAL A 4 -27.20 11.64 -32.51
C VAL A 4 -27.04 11.77 -30.99
N LYS A 5 -28.12 12.02 -30.25
CA LYS A 5 -28.11 12.10 -28.80
C LYS A 5 -27.96 10.73 -28.13
N THR A 6 -28.44 9.67 -28.79
CA THR A 6 -28.37 8.28 -28.30
C THR A 6 -26.95 7.70 -28.27
N PRO A 7 -26.11 7.82 -29.32
CA PRO A 7 -24.73 7.35 -29.25
C PRO A 7 -23.87 8.17 -28.28
N LEU A 8 -24.12 9.48 -28.15
CA LEU A 8 -23.38 10.35 -27.23
C LEU A 8 -23.64 9.98 -25.76
N THR A 9 -24.90 9.68 -25.41
CA THR A 9 -25.25 9.20 -24.06
C THR A 9 -24.63 7.83 -23.78
N LEU A 10 -24.57 6.93 -24.76
CA LEU A 10 -23.96 5.62 -24.60
C LEU A 10 -22.45 5.69 -24.31
N VAL A 11 -21.73 6.55 -25.04
CA VAL A 11 -20.28 6.77 -24.85
C VAL A 11 -19.99 7.35 -23.45
N LEU A 12 -20.84 8.26 -22.97
CA LEU A 12 -20.68 8.86 -21.65
C LEU A 12 -20.89 7.84 -20.52
N ILE A 13 -21.87 6.95 -20.66
CA ILE A 13 -22.13 5.87 -19.68
C ILE A 13 -20.98 4.85 -19.66
N LEU A 14 -20.42 4.52 -20.82
CA LEU A 14 -19.29 3.58 -20.93
C LEU A 14 -17.99 4.18 -20.35
N ALA A 15 -17.79 5.50 -20.48
CA ALA A 15 -16.66 6.19 -19.88
C ALA A 15 -16.75 6.29 -18.34
N LEU A 16 -17.97 6.30 -17.79
CA LEU A 16 -18.23 6.40 -16.34
C LEU A 16 -18.23 5.05 -15.61
N SER A 17 -18.22 3.92 -16.33
CA SER A 17 -18.35 2.57 -15.75
C SER A 17 -17.03 1.86 -15.46
N PHE A 18 -15.90 2.58 -15.48
CA PHE A 18 -14.61 2.07 -15.02
C PHE A 18 -14.53 2.13 -13.47
N GLU A 19 -15.37 1.37 -12.79
CA GLU A 19 -15.12 1.04 -11.39
C GLU A 19 -14.17 -0.16 -11.36
N ALA A 20 -12.92 0.09 -10.95
CA ALA A 20 -11.99 -1.00 -10.65
C ALA A 20 -12.58 -1.82 -9.50
N ALA A 21 -12.91 -3.09 -9.78
CA ALA A 21 -13.42 -4.00 -8.77
C ALA A 21 -12.38 -4.14 -7.64
N LYS A 22 -12.76 -3.73 -6.43
CA LYS A 22 -11.90 -3.80 -5.23
C LYS A 22 -11.92 -5.21 -4.66
N GLY A 23 -10.80 -5.92 -4.75
CA GLY A 23 -10.65 -7.24 -4.16
C GLY A 23 -10.28 -7.16 -2.67
N ILE A 24 -10.84 -8.05 -1.84
CA ILE A 24 -10.37 -8.20 -0.45
C ILE A 24 -8.95 -8.80 -0.49
N PRO A 25 -7.93 -8.15 0.10
CA PRO A 25 -6.57 -8.69 0.09
C PRO A 25 -6.51 -9.99 0.89
N ASN A 26 -5.78 -10.98 0.38
CA ASN A 26 -5.46 -12.19 1.15
C ASN A 26 -4.37 -11.86 2.19
N THR A 27 -4.71 -11.94 3.46
CA THR A 27 -3.83 -11.65 4.59
C THR A 27 -3.23 -12.90 5.25
N ASN A 28 -3.35 -14.08 4.62
CA ASN A 28 -2.76 -15.31 5.13
C ASN A 28 -1.21 -15.22 5.11
N LEU A 29 -0.59 -15.55 6.25
CA LEU A 29 0.86 -15.53 6.41
C LEU A 29 1.51 -16.66 5.60
N THR A 30 2.37 -16.29 4.65
CA THR A 30 3.12 -17.26 3.82
C THR A 30 4.47 -17.61 4.43
N GLN A 31 5.21 -16.62 4.92
CA GLN A 31 6.54 -16.80 5.50
C GLN A 31 6.85 -15.68 6.48
N VAL A 32 7.56 -16.01 7.56
CA VAL A 32 8.11 -15.05 8.52
C VAL A 32 9.55 -15.47 8.84
N LEU A 33 10.46 -14.49 8.85
CA LEU A 33 11.84 -14.65 9.31
C LEU A 33 12.16 -13.55 10.31
N CYS A 34 12.53 -13.94 11.52
CA CYS A 34 12.89 -13.03 12.61
C CYS A 34 14.38 -13.14 12.94
N ASN A 35 15.01 -12.02 13.26
CA ASN A 35 16.36 -12.02 13.82
C ASN A 35 16.35 -12.62 15.25
N GLY A 36 17.43 -13.29 15.66
CA GLY A 36 17.60 -13.76 17.03
C GLY A 36 17.92 -12.64 18.03
N ALA A 37 18.45 -11.51 17.56
CA ALA A 37 18.59 -10.30 18.36
C ALA A 37 17.22 -9.66 18.64
N GLN A 38 17.02 -9.19 19.86
CA GLN A 38 15.77 -8.60 20.33
C GLN A 38 16.01 -7.15 20.75
N TYR A 39 14.93 -6.36 20.74
CA TYR A 39 14.87 -5.02 21.31
C TYR A 39 13.79 -4.99 22.40
N PHE A 40 13.96 -4.11 23.37
CA PHE A 40 12.98 -3.86 24.42
C PHE A 40 12.00 -2.77 24.02
N LYS A 41 10.82 -2.80 24.62
CA LYS A 41 9.75 -1.82 24.37
C LYS A 41 10.22 -0.37 24.55
N ASP A 42 11.13 -0.13 25.48
CA ASP A 42 11.62 1.20 25.85
C ASP A 42 12.93 1.58 25.12
N ASP A 43 13.42 0.73 24.21
CA ASP A 43 14.59 1.04 23.41
C ASP A 43 14.29 2.16 22.40
N PRO A 44 15.24 3.07 22.11
CA PRO A 44 15.07 4.09 21.06
C PRO A 44 14.69 3.49 19.70
N PHE A 45 15.11 2.26 19.43
CA PHE A 45 14.77 1.52 18.21
C PHE A 45 13.27 1.22 18.10
N ALA A 46 12.56 0.98 19.21
CA ALA A 46 11.13 0.67 19.18
C ALA A 46 10.30 1.81 18.58
N ILE A 47 10.65 3.07 18.90
CA ILE A 47 10.02 4.27 18.33
C ILE A 47 10.29 4.36 16.82
N SER A 48 11.54 4.15 16.41
CA SER A 48 11.94 4.15 15.00
C SER A 48 11.22 3.08 14.18
N LEU A 49 11.11 1.86 14.72
CA LEU A 49 10.41 0.76 14.07
C LEU A 49 8.91 1.06 13.94
N ALA A 50 8.28 1.57 14.99
CA ALA A 50 6.86 1.95 14.96
C ALA A 50 6.58 3.01 13.89
N TYR A 51 7.45 4.03 13.77
CA TYR A 51 7.34 5.05 12.73
C TYR A 51 7.42 4.45 11.32
N VAL A 52 8.45 3.64 11.05
CA VAL A 52 8.62 3.04 9.71
C VAL A 52 7.44 2.14 9.36
N LEU A 53 6.96 1.31 10.29
CA LEU A 53 5.80 0.45 10.05
C LEU A 53 4.54 1.25 9.72
N ALA A 54 4.28 2.35 10.44
CA ALA A 54 3.13 3.21 10.17
C ALA A 54 3.19 3.83 8.77
N GLU A 55 4.35 4.35 8.37
CA GLU A 55 4.56 4.95 7.05
C GLU A 55 4.45 3.93 5.92
N LEU A 56 4.99 2.72 6.12
CA LEU A 56 4.88 1.63 5.13
C LEU A 56 3.41 1.26 4.92
N VAL A 57 2.62 1.09 5.99
CA VAL A 57 1.20 0.74 5.88
C VAL A 57 0.38 1.84 5.22
N SER A 58 0.62 3.10 5.56
CA SER A 58 -0.17 4.24 5.03
C SER A 58 0.17 4.56 3.58
N THR A 59 1.45 4.46 3.19
CA THR A 59 1.92 5.01 1.92
C THR A 59 1.93 3.99 0.79
N THR A 60 2.34 2.74 1.06
CA THR A 60 2.56 1.71 0.02
C THR A 60 1.35 1.50 -0.90
N PRO A 61 0.09 1.42 -0.42
CA PRO A 61 -1.06 1.15 -1.30
C PRO A 61 -1.35 2.25 -2.32
N SER A 62 -0.87 3.47 -2.07
CA SER A 62 -1.08 4.64 -2.95
C SER A 62 0.16 5.00 -3.76
N ARG A 63 1.31 4.36 -3.48
CA ARG A 63 2.56 4.63 -4.17
C ARG A 63 2.54 3.99 -5.55
N HIS A 64 3.04 4.70 -6.55
CA HIS A 64 3.20 4.13 -7.89
C HIS A 64 4.05 2.85 -7.83
N GLY A 65 3.54 1.77 -8.42
CA GLY A 65 4.19 0.46 -8.40
C GLY A 65 3.99 -0.33 -7.10
N TYR A 66 3.22 0.21 -6.15
CA TYR A 66 2.93 -0.42 -4.86
C TYR A 66 4.17 -0.87 -4.10
N ASP A 67 5.28 -0.16 -4.27
CA ASP A 67 6.58 -0.43 -3.65
C ASP A 67 7.04 0.84 -2.94
N TYR A 68 7.36 0.72 -1.65
CA TYR A 68 7.78 1.86 -0.85
C TYR A 68 8.86 1.47 0.17
N HIS A 69 9.89 2.31 0.26
CA HIS A 69 10.99 2.20 1.20
C HIS A 69 11.02 3.43 2.09
N ASN A 70 11.33 3.25 3.38
CA ASN A 70 11.48 4.36 4.31
C ASN A 70 12.58 4.12 5.35
N ILE A 71 13.06 5.22 5.95
CA ILE A 71 13.98 5.24 7.09
C ILE A 71 13.40 6.16 8.17
N SER A 72 13.49 5.77 9.43
CA SER A 72 13.07 6.61 10.55
C SER A 72 13.90 7.90 10.65
N PRO A 73 13.33 9.05 11.03
CA PRO A 73 14.06 10.30 11.19
C PRO A 73 14.81 10.42 12.54
N TYR A 74 14.77 9.39 13.40
CA TYR A 74 15.33 9.44 14.75
C TYR A 74 16.79 8.94 14.75
N PRO A 75 17.78 9.84 14.98
CA PRO A 75 19.19 9.51 14.77
C PRO A 75 19.79 8.56 15.82
N ASN A 76 19.07 8.34 16.93
CA ASN A 76 19.56 7.56 18.06
C ASN A 76 19.61 6.05 17.76
N ALA A 77 18.71 5.59 16.88
CA ALA A 77 18.62 4.21 16.41
C ALA A 77 17.77 4.18 15.14
N PHE A 78 18.40 4.09 13.97
CA PHE A 78 17.66 4.05 12.71
C PHE A 78 16.92 2.73 12.52
N ALA A 79 15.68 2.80 12.05
CA ALA A 79 14.97 1.69 11.44
C ALA A 79 14.85 1.92 9.94
N TYR A 80 15.03 0.86 9.16
CA TYR A 80 14.83 0.84 7.71
C TYR A 80 13.71 -0.14 7.43
N GLY A 81 12.91 0.13 6.40
CA GLY A 81 11.85 -0.77 6.02
C GLY A 81 11.45 -0.65 4.56
N HIS A 82 10.83 -1.72 4.09
CA HIS A 82 10.27 -1.86 2.75
C HIS A 82 8.93 -2.57 2.87
N ALA A 83 7.97 -2.14 2.07
CA ALA A 83 6.72 -2.85 1.87
C ALA A 83 6.34 -2.83 0.39
N ALA A 84 5.70 -3.90 -0.04
CA ALA A 84 5.14 -4.02 -1.37
C ALA A 84 3.73 -4.59 -1.32
N CYS A 85 2.86 -4.20 -2.25
CA CYS A 85 1.55 -4.84 -2.46
C CYS A 85 1.51 -5.55 -3.81
N ASN A 86 0.62 -6.55 -3.91
CA ASN A 86 0.39 -7.23 -5.18
C ASN A 86 -0.42 -6.33 -6.12
N ASN A 87 0.11 -6.08 -7.31
CA ASN A 87 -0.53 -5.26 -8.34
C ASN A 87 -1.84 -5.88 -8.87
N ASN A 88 -2.09 -7.17 -8.60
CA ASN A 88 -3.32 -7.87 -9.02
C ASN A 88 -4.50 -7.66 -8.07
N THR A 89 -4.33 -6.91 -6.97
CA THR A 89 -5.44 -6.49 -6.11
C THR A 89 -5.61 -4.98 -6.26
N THR A 90 -6.35 -4.54 -7.28
CA THR A 90 -6.67 -3.14 -7.49
C THR A 90 -7.50 -2.62 -6.30
N THR A 91 -6.98 -1.60 -5.62
CA THR A 91 -7.63 -0.88 -4.51
C THR A 91 -8.69 0.10 -5.00
#